data_AF-A0A6B3IQI9-F1
#
_entry.id   AF-A0A6B3IQI9-F1
#
_cell.length_a   1.000
_cell.length_b   1.000
_cell.length_c   1.000
_cell.angle_alpha   90.00
_cell.angle_beta   90.00
_cell.angle_gamma   90.00
#
_symmetry.space_group_name_H-M   'P 1'
#
loop_
_entity.id
_entity.type
_entity.pdbx_description
1 polymer ?
#
loop_
_entity_poly.entity_id
_entity_poly.type
_entity_poly.pdbx_seq_one_letter_code
_entity_poly.pdbx_strand_id
1 'polypeptide(L)'
;MSGGGFIGRGWGFPLRTGATGGIALVERDKEIEEAIGLILGTAPGERPMRPEFGCGIHDYVFAPGDGATAGRIAQEVRTSLERWEPRIEVTDVVIAFDAIEEGTLYIDVRYTVRATN
;
A
#
# COMPACT_ATOMS: atom_id res chain seq x y z
N MET A 1 0.61 -21.73 30.37
CA MET A 1 0.18 -20.32 30.30
C MET A 1 1.21 -19.55 29.50
N SER A 2 0.86 -19.17 28.27
CA SER A 2 1.43 -17.99 27.62
C SER A 2 0.25 -17.31 26.94
N GLY A 3 -0.17 -16.17 27.49
CA GLY A 3 -1.21 -15.35 26.91
C GLY A 3 -0.70 -14.75 25.61
N GLY A 4 -1.05 -15.39 24.49
CA GLY A 4 -0.96 -14.77 23.17
C GLY A 4 -1.96 -13.62 23.15
N GLY A 5 -1.43 -12.40 23.30
CA GLY A 5 -2.21 -11.17 23.31
C GLY A 5 -3.15 -11.13 22.11
N PHE A 6 -4.35 -10.61 22.37
CA PHE A 6 -5.47 -10.47 21.46
C PHE A 6 -5.13 -9.43 20.37
N ILE A 7 -4.15 -9.71 19.52
CA ILE A 7 -3.80 -8.89 18.36
C ILE A 7 -4.74 -9.32 17.23
N GLY A 8 -5.51 -8.36 16.70
CA GLY A 8 -6.51 -8.60 15.66
C GLY A 8 -5.94 -9.33 14.45
N ARG A 9 -6.76 -10.18 13.82
CA ARG A 9 -6.43 -10.87 12.56
C ARG A 9 -7.38 -10.40 11.48
N GLY A 10 -6.83 -9.95 10.37
CA GLY A 10 -7.59 -9.52 9.20
C GLY A 10 -7.83 -10.67 8.22
N TRP A 11 -8.76 -10.48 7.28
CA TRP A 11 -8.85 -11.35 6.12
C TRP A 11 -7.63 -11.11 5.23
N GLY A 12 -7.02 -12.18 4.71
CA GLY A 12 -5.92 -12.06 3.76
C GLY A 12 -6.39 -11.47 2.43
N PHE A 13 -5.52 -10.66 1.83
CA PHE A 13 -5.68 -10.11 0.50
C PHE A 13 -4.51 -10.52 -0.43
N PRO A 14 -4.78 -11.00 -1.65
CA PRO A 14 -6.08 -11.35 -2.19
C PRO A 14 -6.77 -12.46 -1.37
N LEU A 15 -8.10 -12.50 -1.42
CA LEU A 15 -8.91 -13.44 -0.64
C LEU A 15 -8.53 -14.89 -1.01
N ARG A 16 -8.19 -15.68 0.01
CA ARG A 16 -7.76 -17.08 -0.13
C ARG A 16 -8.40 -17.96 0.93
N THR A 17 -8.37 -19.27 0.72
CA THR A 17 -8.70 -20.26 1.75
C THR A 17 -7.46 -20.63 2.55
N GLY A 18 -7.64 -20.80 3.87
CA GLY A 18 -6.62 -21.34 4.76
C GLY A 18 -6.55 -22.87 4.67
N ALA A 19 -5.53 -23.44 5.32
CA ALA A 19 -5.26 -24.89 5.29
C ALA A 19 -6.43 -25.77 5.80
N THR A 20 -7.35 -25.20 6.59
CA THR A 20 -8.53 -25.87 7.13
C THR A 20 -9.81 -25.62 6.32
N GLY A 21 -9.72 -24.96 5.17
CA GLY A 21 -10.86 -24.63 4.30
C GLY A 21 -11.64 -23.36 4.70
N GLY A 22 -11.29 -22.71 5.82
CA GLY A 22 -11.82 -21.40 6.20
C GLY A 22 -11.18 -20.24 5.43
N ILE A 23 -11.61 -19.00 5.67
CA ILE A 23 -10.96 -17.80 5.11
C ILE A 23 -9.54 -17.69 5.67
N ALA A 24 -8.55 -17.49 4.79
CA ALA A 24 -7.19 -17.23 5.20
C ALA A 24 -7.13 -15.90 5.96
N LEU A 25 -6.57 -15.93 7.16
CA LEU A 25 -6.31 -14.74 7.95
C LEU A 25 -4.85 -14.34 7.84
N VAL A 26 -4.60 -13.04 7.95
CA VAL A 26 -3.24 -12.47 8.01
C VAL A 26 -3.05 -11.74 9.32
N GLU A 27 -1.80 -11.70 9.75
CA GLU A 27 -1.41 -11.12 11.03
C GLU A 27 -0.32 -10.07 10.80
N ARG A 28 -0.40 -8.98 11.58
CA ARG A 28 0.69 -8.02 11.80
C ARG A 28 1.24 -7.46 10.49
N ASP A 29 2.53 -7.65 10.23
CA ASP A 29 3.28 -7.01 9.15
C ASP A 29 2.73 -7.37 7.76
N LYS A 30 2.28 -8.62 7.58
CA LYS A 30 1.70 -9.04 6.31
C LYS A 30 0.37 -8.34 6.02
N GLU A 31 -0.44 -8.09 7.04
CA GLU A 31 -1.68 -7.33 6.89
C GLU A 31 -1.38 -5.87 6.48
N ILE A 32 -0.27 -5.30 6.95
CA ILE A 32 0.18 -3.96 6.56
C ILE A 32 0.59 -3.94 5.08
N GLU A 33 1.40 -4.90 4.62
CA GLU A 33 1.82 -4.99 3.22
C GLU A 33 0.61 -5.14 2.28
N GLU A 34 -0.35 -5.98 2.65
CA GLU A 34 -1.59 -6.19 1.90
C GLU A 34 -2.48 -4.93 1.90
N ALA A 35 -2.55 -4.20 3.02
CA ALA A 35 -3.26 -2.92 3.11
C ALA A 35 -2.59 -1.82 2.26
N ILE A 36 -1.25 -1.74 2.25
CA ILE A 36 -0.49 -0.85 1.36
C ILE A 36 -0.84 -1.13 -0.10
N GLY A 37 -0.82 -2.41 -0.51
CA GLY A 37 -1.19 -2.81 -1.86
C GLY A 37 -2.63 -2.40 -2.22
N LEU A 38 -3.57 -2.56 -1.29
CA LEU A 38 -4.96 -2.10 -1.48
C LEU A 38 -5.08 -0.58 -1.62
N ILE A 39 -4.34 0.19 -0.83
CA ILE A 39 -4.38 1.66 -0.89
C ILE A 39 -3.81 2.15 -2.23
N LEU A 40 -2.64 1.64 -2.61
CA LEU A 40 -1.94 2.09 -3.82
C LEU A 40 -2.58 1.58 -5.11
N GLY A 41 -3.22 0.41 -5.07
CA GLY A 41 -3.90 -0.18 -6.23
C GLY A 41 -5.36 0.25 -6.41
N THR A 42 -5.88 1.16 -5.58
CA THR A 42 -7.26 1.68 -5.69
C THR A 42 -7.20 3.15 -6.09
N ALA A 43 -7.89 3.54 -7.16
CA ALA A 43 -8.01 4.95 -7.53
C ALA A 43 -9.10 5.65 -6.69
N PRO A 44 -8.92 6.93 -6.29
CA PRO A 44 -9.98 7.71 -5.67
C PRO A 44 -11.25 7.70 -6.53
N GLY A 45 -12.40 7.47 -5.89
CA GLY A 45 -13.70 7.33 -6.53
C GLY A 45 -14.14 5.88 -6.80
N GLU A 46 -13.22 4.91 -6.80
CA GLU A 46 -13.57 3.50 -7.04
C GLU A 46 -14.41 2.88 -5.92
N ARG A 47 -14.33 3.41 -4.70
CA ARG A 47 -15.13 2.98 -3.55
C ARG A 47 -16.34 3.90 -3.37
N PRO A 48 -17.58 3.47 -3.70
CA PRO A 48 -18.74 4.36 -3.75
C PRO A 48 -19.05 5.09 -2.44
N MET A 49 -18.86 4.42 -1.31
CA MET A 49 -19.12 4.99 0.03
C MET A 49 -17.88 5.59 0.70
N ARG A 50 -16.72 5.58 0.01
CA ARG A 50 -15.44 6.12 0.47
C ARG A 50 -14.66 6.70 -0.72
N PRO A 51 -15.19 7.71 -1.42
CA PRO A 51 -14.61 8.19 -2.67
C PRO A 51 -13.20 8.76 -2.51
N GLU A 52 -12.79 9.18 -1.31
CA GLU A 52 -11.44 9.69 -1.07
C GLU A 52 -10.40 8.58 -0.83
N PHE A 53 -10.84 7.33 -0.62
CA PHE A 53 -9.92 6.21 -0.38
C PHE A 53 -9.16 5.85 -1.65
N GLY A 54 -7.85 5.64 -1.51
CA GLY A 54 -6.98 5.21 -2.61
C GLY A 54 -5.76 6.10 -2.76
N CYS A 55 -5.14 6.00 -3.93
CA CYS A 55 -3.95 6.73 -4.33
C CYS A 55 -4.09 7.28 -5.75
N GLY A 56 -3.80 8.56 -5.95
CA GLY A 56 -3.90 9.23 -7.26
C GLY A 56 -2.82 8.85 -8.28
N ILE A 57 -1.98 7.83 -8.01
CA ILE A 57 -0.90 7.44 -8.93
C ILE A 57 -1.40 7.04 -10.33
N HIS A 58 -2.66 6.60 -10.43
CA HIS A 58 -3.30 6.21 -11.69
C HIS A 58 -3.44 7.37 -12.68
N ASP A 59 -3.41 8.63 -12.22
CA ASP A 59 -3.48 9.81 -13.08
C ASP A 59 -2.18 10.05 -13.87
N TYR A 60 -1.09 9.37 -13.51
CA TYR A 60 0.24 9.58 -14.09
C TYR A 60 0.63 8.55 -15.16
N VAL A 61 -0.25 7.61 -15.52
CA VAL A 61 0.04 6.55 -16.51
C VAL A 61 0.53 7.10 -17.85
N PHE A 62 0.05 8.27 -18.27
CA PHE A 62 0.45 8.94 -19.51
C PHE A 62 1.27 10.21 -19.29
N ALA A 63 1.70 10.47 -18.05
CA ALA A 63 2.58 11.59 -17.77
C ALA A 63 3.99 11.33 -18.31
N PRO A 64 4.78 12.38 -18.61
CA PRO A 64 6.17 12.20 -19.04
C PRO A 64 6.99 11.45 -18.00
N GLY A 65 7.85 10.52 -18.44
CA GLY A 65 8.78 9.78 -17.57
C GLY A 65 9.98 10.61 -17.14
N ASP A 66 9.74 11.71 -16.42
CA ASP A 66 10.77 12.65 -15.97
C ASP A 66 10.79 12.82 -14.44
N GLY A 67 11.79 13.56 -13.95
CA GLY A 67 11.96 13.82 -12.53
C GLY A 67 10.81 14.60 -11.89
N ALA A 68 10.07 15.40 -12.66
CA ALA A 68 8.92 16.14 -12.13
C ALA A 68 7.71 15.22 -11.91
N THR A 69 7.45 14.31 -12.85
CA THR A 69 6.46 13.25 -12.66
C THR A 69 6.87 12.31 -11.53
N ALA A 70 8.13 11.90 -11.45
CA ALA A 70 8.64 11.08 -10.34
C ALA A 70 8.39 11.75 -8.98
N GLY A 71 8.70 13.05 -8.84
CA GLY A 71 8.46 13.78 -7.60
C GLY A 71 6.98 13.85 -7.22
N ARG A 72 6.08 14.02 -8.20
CA ARG A 72 4.63 14.02 -7.99
C ARG A 72 4.10 12.64 -7.56
N ILE A 73 4.53 11.57 -8.22
CA ILE A 73 4.15 10.20 -7.85
C ILE A 73 4.64 9.89 -6.42
N ALA A 74 5.90 10.22 -6.10
CA ALA A 74 6.45 9.98 -4.76
C ALA A 74 5.63 10.70 -3.66
N GLN A 75 5.26 11.95 -3.92
CA GLN A 75 4.43 12.73 -2.99
C GLN A 75 3.03 12.14 -2.84
N GLU A 76 2.39 11.74 -3.93
CA GLU A 76 1.06 11.14 -3.92
C GLU A 76 1.04 9.83 -3.12
N VAL A 77 1.99 8.92 -3.39
CA VAL A 77 2.16 7.67 -2.63
C VAL A 77 2.34 7.95 -1.14
N ARG A 78 3.23 8.87 -0.78
CA ARG A 78 3.48 9.26 0.61
C ARG A 78 2.21 9.75 1.28
N THR A 79 1.51 10.72 0.68
CA THR A 79 0.30 11.31 1.25
C THR A 79 -0.84 10.29 1.37
N SER A 80 -1.02 9.41 0.40
CA SER A 80 -2.02 8.34 0.47
C SER A 80 -1.73 7.36 1.62
N LEU A 81 -0.48 6.94 1.78
CA LEU A 81 -0.10 6.00 2.84
C LEU A 81 -0.17 6.63 4.22
N GLU A 82 0.29 7.87 4.39
CA GLU A 82 0.17 8.62 5.65
C GLU A 82 -1.30 8.82 6.06
N ARG A 83 -2.21 8.98 5.09
CA ARG A 83 -3.64 9.14 5.34
C ARG A 83 -4.35 7.84 5.67
N TRP A 84 -4.03 6.76 4.95
CA TRP A 84 -4.84 5.53 4.97
C TRP A 84 -4.22 4.37 5.75
N GLU A 85 -2.90 4.39 6.01
CA GLU A 85 -2.20 3.37 6.79
C GLU A 85 -1.49 3.99 8.03
N PRO A 86 -2.23 4.32 9.10
CA PRO A 86 -1.67 4.98 10.27
C PRO A 86 -0.72 4.09 11.09
N ARG A 87 -0.64 2.79 10.79
CA ARG A 87 0.24 1.85 11.50
C ARG A 87 1.69 1.97 11.07
N ILE A 88 1.99 2.69 9.99
CA ILE A 88 3.36 2.88 9.50
C ILE A 88 3.80 4.34 9.59
N GLU A 89 5.11 4.53 9.53
CA GLU A 89 5.76 5.79 9.22
C GLU A 89 6.55 5.60 7.93
N VAL A 90 6.17 6.35 6.89
CA VAL A 90 6.84 6.28 5.57
C VAL A 90 8.16 7.05 5.67
N THR A 91 9.28 6.32 5.62
CA THR A 91 10.62 6.88 5.72
C THR A 91 11.11 7.37 4.36
N ASP A 92 10.78 6.67 3.28
CA ASP A 92 11.23 7.01 1.93
C ASP A 92 10.25 6.52 0.86
N VAL A 93 10.20 7.23 -0.27
CA VAL A 93 9.48 6.79 -1.48
C VAL A 93 10.36 7.12 -2.68
N VAL A 94 10.90 6.08 -3.31
CA VAL A 94 11.83 6.21 -4.45
C VAL A 94 11.14 5.76 -5.73
N ILE A 95 11.22 6.58 -6.76
CA ILE A 95 10.72 6.27 -8.10
C ILE A 95 11.91 5.96 -9.00
N ALA A 96 11.90 4.79 -9.64
CA ALA A 96 12.91 4.37 -10.59
C ALA A 96 12.25 4.05 -11.93
N PHE A 97 12.72 4.65 -13.02
CA PHE A 97 12.30 4.31 -14.37
C PHE A 97 13.08 3.08 -14.85
N ASP A 98 12.39 2.15 -15.50
CA ASP A 98 13.04 0.97 -16.07
C ASP A 98 13.90 1.38 -17.29
N ALA A 99 15.11 0.84 -17.38
CA ALA A 99 16.07 1.18 -18.43
C ALA A 99 15.92 0.30 -19.69
N ILE A 100 15.18 -0.80 -19.60
CA ILE A 100 14.98 -1.82 -20.64
C ILE A 100 13.57 -1.67 -21.24
N GLU A 101 12.55 -1.54 -20.40
CA GLU A 101 11.16 -1.39 -20.79
C GLU A 101 10.72 0.07 -20.65
N GLU A 102 10.81 0.83 -21.75
CA GLU A 102 10.31 2.20 -21.80
C GLU A 102 8.83 2.27 -21.39
N GLY A 103 8.53 3.18 -20.47
CA GLY A 103 7.17 3.37 -19.93
C GLY A 103 6.90 2.60 -18.63
N THR A 104 7.80 1.73 -18.18
CA THR A 104 7.72 1.08 -16.86
C THR A 104 8.42 1.93 -15.79
N LEU A 105 7.80 2.05 -14.62
CA LEU A 105 8.41 2.60 -13.42
C LEU A 105 8.16 1.70 -12.21
N TYR A 106 9.11 1.73 -11.27
CA TYR A 106 9.04 1.09 -9.98
C TYR A 106 8.89 2.12 -8.87
N ILE A 107 8.08 1.76 -7.87
CA ILE A 107 7.85 2.55 -6.65
C ILE A 107 8.41 1.73 -5.48
N ASP A 108 9.53 2.15 -4.90
CA ASP A 108 10.09 1.56 -3.68
C ASP A 108 9.61 2.38 -2.47
N VAL A 109 8.80 1.76 -1.62
CA VAL A 109 8.28 2.38 -0.40
C VAL A 109 9.01 1.80 0.80
N ARG A 110 9.69 2.66 1.54
CA ARG A 110 10.35 2.29 2.80
C ARG A 110 9.54 2.85 3.96
N TYR A 111 9.30 2.00 4.95
CA TYR A 111 8.53 2.37 6.11
C TYR A 111 8.99 1.62 7.34
N THR A 112 8.67 2.18 8.51
CA THR A 112 8.76 1.49 9.79
C THR A 112 7.38 1.28 10.36
N VAL A 113 7.10 0.10 10.90
CA VAL A 113 5.86 -0.15 11.64
C VAL A 113 5.94 0.58 12.97
N ARG A 114 4.95 1.42 13.25
CA ARG A 114 4.84 2.11 14.54
C ARG A 114 4.64 1.05 15.62
N ALA A 115 5.43 1.12 16.70
CA ALA A 115 5.20 0.27 17.85
C ALA A 115 3.78 0.54 18.38
N THR A 116 2.91 -0.46 18.28
CA THR A 116 1.62 -0.45 18.97
C THR A 116 1.89 -0.57 20.47
N ASN A 117 1.50 0.45 21.25
CA ASN A 117 1.45 0.38 22.72
C ASN A 117 0.53 -0.76 23.18
#